data_AF-D2R9E6-F1
#
_entry.id   AF-D2R9E6-F1
#
_cell.length_a   1.000
_cell.length_b   1.000
_cell.length_c   1.000
_cell.angle_alpha   90.00
_cell.angle_beta   90.00
_cell.angle_gamma   90.00
#
_symmetry.space_group_name_H-M   'P 1'
#
loop_
_entity.id
_entity.type
_entity.pdbx_description
1 polymer ?
#
loop_
_entity_poly.entity_id
_entity_poly.type
_entity_poly.pdbx_seq_one_letter_code
_entity_poly.pdbx_strand_id
1 'polypeptide(L)'
;MIVFLSPEMMFATRLMSAATATGAKLAIALTAADLPAKLSSETRLVIIDLAAAPGAIDNIVAATRSGAPQAKILAYGPHVDIASLQAATVAGCDVVMSRGEFNNSYATIFRELVAS
;
A
#
# COMPACT_ATOMS: atom_id res chain seq x y z
N MET A 1 -7.75 -4.40 8.36
CA MET A 1 -6.58 -5.15 7.83
C MET A 1 -5.82 -4.27 6.83
N ILE A 2 -4.50 -4.43 6.74
CA ILE A 2 -3.61 -3.77 5.78
C ILE A 2 -3.12 -4.80 4.78
N VAL A 3 -3.08 -4.45 3.49
CA VAL A 3 -2.41 -5.24 2.46
C VAL A 3 -1.27 -4.41 1.87
N PHE A 4 -0.06 -4.95 1.87
CA PHE A 4 1.13 -4.30 1.34
C PHE A 4 1.61 -5.01 0.08
N LEU A 5 1.72 -4.28 -1.03
CA LEU A 5 2.21 -4.75 -2.30
C LEU A 5 3.66 -4.28 -2.52
N SER A 6 4.60 -5.21 -2.35
CA SER A 6 6.01 -5.00 -2.68
C SER A 6 6.78 -6.33 -2.69
N PRO A 7 7.73 -6.53 -3.62
CA PRO A 7 8.69 -7.63 -3.59
C PRO A 7 9.83 -7.37 -2.59
N GLU A 8 9.93 -6.17 -2.01
CA GLU A 8 11.07 -5.77 -1.18
C GLU A 8 10.94 -6.29 0.26
N MET A 9 11.67 -7.37 0.55
CA MET A 9 11.56 -8.11 1.81
C MET A 9 12.09 -7.35 3.03
N MET A 10 13.11 -6.50 2.90
CA MET A 10 13.65 -5.78 4.06
C MET A 10 12.62 -4.79 4.60
N PHE A 11 11.96 -4.05 3.71
CA PHE A 11 10.93 -3.11 4.10
C PHE A 11 9.63 -3.80 4.54
N ALA A 12 9.24 -4.88 3.87
CA ALA A 12 8.13 -5.72 4.31
C ALA A 12 8.32 -6.20 5.77
N THR A 13 9.54 -6.57 6.15
CA THR A 13 9.87 -6.97 7.52
C THR A 13 9.65 -5.83 8.53
N ARG A 14 10.06 -4.61 8.18
CA ARG A 14 9.83 -3.42 9.03
C ARG A 14 8.33 -3.12 9.20
N LEU A 15 7.56 -3.22 8.12
CA LEU A 15 6.10 -3.04 8.17
C LEU A 15 5.44 -4.13 9.02
N MET A 16 5.88 -5.39 8.93
CA MET A 16 5.38 -6.47 9.80
C MET A 16 5.66 -6.21 11.28
N SER A 17 6.87 -5.76 11.62
CA SER A 17 7.21 -5.39 13.00
C SER A 17 6.35 -4.23 13.50
N ALA A 18 6.14 -3.20 12.68
CA ALA A 18 5.30 -2.06 13.03
C ALA A 18 3.82 -2.44 13.17
N ALA A 19 3.31 -3.31 12.29
CA ALA A 19 1.95 -3.82 12.37
C ALA A 19 1.74 -4.60 13.68
N THR A 20 2.67 -5.50 14.01
CA THR A 20 2.66 -6.23 15.30
C THR A 20 2.67 -5.27 16.50
N ALA A 21 3.55 -4.28 16.50
CA ALA A 21 3.68 -3.32 17.60
C ALA A 21 2.44 -2.41 17.79
N THR A 22 1.65 -2.23 16.74
CA THR A 22 0.43 -1.39 16.75
C THR A 22 -0.86 -2.19 16.86
N GLY A 23 -0.79 -3.53 16.79
CA GLY A 23 -1.95 -4.41 16.74
C GLY A 23 -2.64 -4.48 15.37
N ALA A 24 -2.05 -3.87 14.33
CA ALA A 24 -2.57 -3.95 12.98
C ALA A 24 -2.33 -5.34 12.36
N LYS A 25 -3.30 -5.82 11.58
CA LYS A 25 -3.12 -7.03 10.75
C LYS A 25 -2.55 -6.63 9.40
N LEU A 26 -1.45 -7.26 8.99
CA LEU A 26 -0.78 -7.01 7.71
C LEU A 26 -0.69 -8.29 6.87
N ALA A 27 -1.10 -8.21 5.61
CA ALA A 27 -0.83 -9.21 4.58
C ALA A 27 0.10 -8.64 3.51
N ILE A 28 0.94 -9.48 2.92
CA ILE A 28 1.90 -9.09 1.87
C ILE A 28 1.49 -9.74 0.54
N ALA A 29 1.45 -8.92 -0.52
CA ALA A 29 1.38 -9.33 -1.91
C ALA A 29 2.72 -9.00 -2.58
N LEU A 30 3.35 -9.97 -3.23
CA LEU A 30 4.67 -9.76 -3.85
C LEU A 30 4.54 -9.17 -5.26
N THR A 31 3.44 -9.45 -5.94
CA THR A 31 3.13 -8.98 -7.28
C THR A 31 1.71 -8.42 -7.38
N ALA A 32 1.43 -7.66 -8.43
CA ALA A 32 0.08 -7.18 -8.74
C ALA A 32 -0.92 -8.34 -8.91
N ALA A 33 -0.46 -9.49 -9.41
CA ALA A 33 -1.30 -10.68 -9.59
C ALA A 33 -1.67 -11.35 -8.26
N ASP A 34 -0.84 -11.21 -7.21
CA ASP A 34 -1.13 -11.79 -5.89
C ASP A 34 -2.11 -10.93 -5.08
N LEU A 35 -2.24 -9.65 -5.43
CA LEU A 35 -3.03 -8.68 -4.66
C LEU A 35 -4.47 -9.14 -4.43
N PRO A 36 -5.25 -9.58 -5.44
CA PRO A 36 -6.65 -9.95 -5.24
C PRO A 36 -6.84 -11.04 -4.19
N ALA A 37 -5.91 -12.00 -4.11
CA ALA A 37 -5.97 -13.09 -3.13
C ALA A 37 -5.68 -12.64 -1.68
N LYS A 38 -5.17 -11.43 -1.48
CA LYS A 38 -4.92 -10.82 -0.16
C LYS A 38 -5.99 -9.83 0.26
N LEU A 39 -6.81 -9.36 -0.67
CA LEU A 39 -7.91 -8.44 -0.40
C LEU A 39 -9.08 -9.16 0.27
N SER A 40 -9.82 -8.41 1.06
CA SER A 40 -11.07 -8.84 1.69
C SER A 40 -11.91 -7.63 2.10
N SER A 41 -13.17 -7.85 2.49
CA SER A 41 -14.06 -6.80 3.05
C SER A 41 -13.48 -6.11 4.28
N GLU A 42 -12.59 -6.77 5.02
CA GLU A 42 -11.92 -6.24 6.22
C GLU A 42 -10.67 -5.41 5.88
N THR A 43 -10.31 -5.31 4.59
CA THR A 43 -9.19 -4.48 4.15
C THR A 43 -9.58 -3.01 4.27
N ARG A 44 -8.76 -2.27 5.01
CA ARG A 44 -8.98 -0.84 5.29
C ARG A 44 -7.90 0.03 4.66
N LEU A 45 -6.76 -0.55 4.34
CA LEU A 45 -5.63 0.13 3.71
C LEU A 45 -4.90 -0.83 2.77
N VAL A 46 -4.67 -0.38 1.54
CA VAL A 46 -3.78 -1.03 0.57
C VAL A 46 -2.60 -0.10 0.32
N ILE A 47 -1.38 -0.62 0.49
CA ILE A 47 -0.14 0.12 0.35
C ILE A 47 0.60 -0.41 -0.87
N ILE A 48 0.95 0.46 -1.81
CA ILE A 48 1.54 0.11 -3.10
C ILE A 48 2.94 0.71 -3.20
N ASP A 49 3.94 -0.15 -3.36
CA ASP A 49 5.27 0.26 -3.77
C ASP A 49 5.29 0.49 -5.29
N LEU A 50 5.37 1.73 -5.75
CA LEU A 50 5.35 2.05 -7.18
C LEU A 50 6.57 1.48 -7.92
N ALA A 51 7.69 1.29 -7.23
CA ALA A 51 8.86 0.63 -7.80
C ALA A 51 8.63 -0.86 -8.09
N ALA A 52 7.65 -1.48 -7.41
CA ALA A 52 7.29 -2.88 -7.56
C ALA A 52 6.33 -3.15 -8.72
N ALA A 53 5.63 -2.12 -9.20
CA ALA A 53 4.49 -2.25 -10.09
C ALA A 53 4.51 -1.22 -11.24
N PRO A 54 5.63 -1.10 -11.98
CA PRO A 54 5.72 -0.14 -13.09
C PRO A 54 4.63 -0.43 -14.13
N GLY A 55 3.84 0.60 -14.45
CA GLY A 55 2.76 0.52 -15.45
C GLY A 55 1.55 -0.32 -15.06
N ALA A 56 1.47 -0.84 -13.83
CA ALA A 56 0.36 -1.68 -13.37
C ALA A 56 -0.62 -0.97 -12.42
N ILE A 57 -0.43 0.34 -12.19
CA ILE A 57 -1.14 1.07 -11.15
C ILE A 57 -2.67 1.12 -11.37
N ASP A 58 -3.12 1.31 -12.61
CA ASP A 58 -4.55 1.31 -12.94
C ASP A 58 -5.20 -0.04 -12.63
N ASN A 59 -4.52 -1.13 -13.00
CA ASN A 59 -4.99 -2.50 -12.72
C ASN A 59 -5.02 -2.78 -11.22
N ILE A 60 -4.03 -2.30 -10.47
CA ILE A 60 -3.96 -2.46 -9.01
C ILE A 60 -5.10 -1.67 -8.33
N VAL A 61 -5.35 -0.43 -8.75
CA VAL A 61 -6.45 0.37 -8.21
C VAL A 61 -7.79 -0.30 -8.53
N ALA A 62 -8.01 -0.73 -9.77
CA ALA A 62 -9.23 -1.43 -10.17
C ALA A 62 -9.46 -2.72 -9.36
N ALA A 63 -8.42 -3.54 -9.20
CA ALA A 63 -8.49 -4.75 -8.36
C ALA A 63 -8.81 -4.42 -6.90
N THR A 64 -8.21 -3.35 -6.36
CA THR A 64 -8.45 -2.90 -5.00
C THR A 64 -9.88 -2.42 -4.80
N ARG A 65 -10.41 -1.57 -5.69
CA ARG A 65 -11.79 -1.08 -5.61
C ARG A 65 -12.82 -2.20 -5.75
N SER A 66 -12.49 -3.26 -6.50
CA SER A 66 -13.34 -4.46 -6.62
C SER A 66 -13.30 -5.34 -5.36
N GLY A 67 -12.11 -5.72 -4.89
CA GLY A 67 -11.94 -6.66 -3.76
C GLY A 67 -12.05 -6.04 -2.37
N ALA A 68 -11.86 -4.72 -2.26
CA ALA A 68 -11.86 -3.97 -1.02
C ALA A 68 -12.34 -2.52 -1.24
N PRO A 69 -13.62 -2.30 -1.60
CA PRO A 69 -14.14 -0.99 -2.01
C PRO A 69 -14.00 0.11 -0.95
N GLN A 70 -13.94 -0.27 0.33
CA GLN A 70 -13.81 0.65 1.47
C GLN A 70 -12.35 0.91 1.88
N ALA A 71 -11.39 0.23 1.25
CA ALA A 71 -9.98 0.43 1.59
C ALA A 71 -9.48 1.75 1.04
N LYS A 72 -8.71 2.48 1.86
CA LYS A 72 -7.84 3.56 1.35
C LYS A 72 -6.70 2.95 0.55
N ILE A 73 -6.30 3.62 -0.52
CA ILE A 73 -5.19 3.25 -1.39
C ILE A 73 -4.08 4.25 -1.21
N LEU A 74 -2.95 3.80 -0.67
CA LEU A 74 -1.74 4.60 -0.49
C LEU A 74 -0.66 4.09 -1.44
N ALA A 75 -0.16 4.94 -2.31
CA ALA A 75 1.00 4.64 -3.15
C ALA A 75 2.23 5.40 -2.67
N TYR A 76 3.39 4.75 -2.73
CA TYR A 76 4.66 5.42 -2.49
C TYR A 76 5.72 5.03 -3.52
N GLY A 77 6.63 5.95 -3.82
CA GLY A 77 7.70 5.73 -4.80
C GLY A 77 8.93 6.63 -4.58
N PRO A 78 10.00 6.44 -5.35
CA PRO A 78 11.15 7.34 -5.33
C PRO A 78 10.71 8.78 -5.64
N HIS A 79 11.21 9.77 -4.89
CA HIS A 79 10.84 11.18 -5.12
C HIS A 79 11.18 11.69 -6.53
N VAL A 80 12.25 11.14 -7.11
CA VAL A 80 12.70 11.46 -8.47
C VAL A 80 11.80 10.88 -9.56
N ASP A 81 10.95 9.90 -9.24
CA ASP A 81 10.02 9.28 -10.18
C ASP A 81 8.66 9.97 -10.15
N ILE A 82 8.67 11.24 -10.57
CA ILE A 82 7.48 12.09 -10.57
C ILE A 82 6.39 11.51 -11.49
N ALA A 83 6.78 10.86 -12.59
CA ALA A 83 5.84 10.25 -13.53
C ALA A 83 5.02 9.14 -12.84
N SER A 84 5.66 8.23 -12.11
CA SER A 84 4.94 7.18 -11.38
C SER A 84 4.04 7.73 -10.27
N LEU A 85 4.49 8.76 -9.54
CA LEU A 85 3.68 9.41 -8.50
C LEU A 85 2.44 10.11 -9.10
N GLN A 86 2.61 10.79 -10.23
CA GLN A 86 1.50 11.41 -10.97
C GLN A 86 0.54 10.36 -11.51
N ALA A 87 1.06 9.27 -12.10
CA ALA A 87 0.25 8.16 -12.59
C ALA A 87 -0.59 7.54 -11.45
N ALA A 88 -0.02 7.36 -10.26
CA ALA A 88 -0.75 6.86 -9.10
C ALA A 88 -1.88 7.78 -8.65
N THR A 89 -1.64 9.10 -8.70
CA THR A 89 -2.66 10.10 -8.40
C THR A 89 -3.80 10.03 -9.42
N VAL A 90 -3.48 10.01 -10.71
CA VAL A 90 -4.46 9.94 -11.81
C VAL A 90 -5.26 8.64 -11.78
N ALA A 91 -4.61 7.52 -11.42
CA ALA A 91 -5.24 6.22 -11.27
C ALA A 91 -6.27 6.16 -10.12
N GLY A 92 -6.28 7.15 -9.21
CA GLY A 92 -7.23 7.23 -8.10
C GLY A 92 -6.72 6.64 -6.78
N CYS A 93 -5.40 6.66 -6.54
CA CYS A 93 -4.87 6.44 -5.20
C CYS A 93 -5.31 7.59 -4.27
N ASP A 94 -5.75 7.25 -3.06
CA ASP A 94 -6.25 8.24 -2.08
C ASP A 94 -5.11 9.06 -1.47
N VAL A 95 -3.93 8.46 -1.34
CA VAL A 95 -2.73 9.10 -0.82
C VAL A 95 -1.54 8.71 -1.69
N VAL A 96 -0.73 9.68 -2.08
CA VAL A 96 0.53 9.46 -2.81
C VAL A 96 1.64 10.19 -2.07
N MET A 97 2.74 9.49 -1.77
CA MET A 97 3.88 10.07 -1.05
C MET A 97 5.21 9.51 -1.54
N SER A 98 6.31 10.20 -1.25
CA SER A 98 7.64 9.67 -1.49
C SER A 98 7.97 8.51 -0.53
N ARG A 99 8.94 7.68 -0.91
CA ARG A 99 9.47 6.62 -0.05
C ARG A 99 10.03 7.16 1.28
N GLY A 100 10.61 8.37 1.27
CA GLY A 100 11.10 9.03 2.49
C GLY A 100 9.96 9.41 3.44
N GLU A 101 8.90 10.04 2.90
CA GLU A 101 7.70 10.38 3.69
C GLU A 101 7.01 9.13 4.25
N PHE A 102 6.91 8.06 3.45
CA PHE A 102 6.32 6.81 3.92
C PHE A 102 7.15 6.18 5.05
N ASN A 103 8.47 6.12 4.88
CA ASN A 103 9.40 5.63 5.91
C ASN A 103 9.27 6.35 7.25
N ASN A 104 8.92 7.65 7.23
CA ASN A 104 8.79 8.45 8.44
C ASN A 104 7.40 8.36 9.08
N SER A 105 6.39 7.83 8.37
CA SER A 105 4.98 7.93 8.78
C SER A 105 4.24 6.60 8.93
N TYR A 106 4.73 5.48 8.38
CA TYR A 106 3.98 4.20 8.36
C TYR A 106 3.50 3.75 9.75
N ALA A 107 4.31 3.94 10.80
CA ALA A 107 3.93 3.54 12.16
C ALA A 107 2.76 4.36 12.70
N THR A 108 2.70 5.65 12.38
CA THR A 108 1.58 6.53 12.76
C THR A 108 0.33 6.18 11.96
N ILE A 109 0.45 5.97 10.65
CA ILE A 109 -0.65 5.52 9.78
C ILE A 109 -1.28 4.23 10.34
N PHE A 110 -0.46 3.28 10.80
CA PHE A 110 -0.96 2.00 11.32
C PHE A 110 -1.70 2.18 12.65
N ARG A 111 -1.21 3.05 13.55
CA ARG A 111 -1.90 3.39 14.80
C ARG A 111 -3.27 4.02 14.56
N GLU A 112 -3.33 4.99 13.65
CA GLU A 112 -4.58 5.65 13.28
C GLU A 112 -5.60 4.65 12.71
N LEU A 113 -5.13 3.70 11.89
CA LEU A 113 -5.99 2.66 11.31
C LEU A 113 -6.58 1.71 12.35
N VAL A 114 -5.83 1.40 13.42
CA VAL A 114 -6.32 0.53 14.50
C VAL A 114 -7.28 1.28 15.43
N ALA A 115 -7.12 2.60 15.55
CA ALA A 115 -7.98 3.44 16.37
C ALA A 115 -9.32 3.83 15.72
N SER A 116 -9.47 3.62 14.40
CA SER A 116 -10.66 3.93 13.60
C SER A 116 -11.63 2.76 13.47
#